data_AF-W0TYK6-F1
#
_entry.id   AF-W0TYK6-F1
#
_cell.length_a   1.000
_cell.length_b   1.000
_cell.length_c   1.000
_cell.angle_alpha   90.00
_cell.angle_beta   90.00
_cell.angle_gamma   90.00
#
_symmetry.space_group_name_H-M   'P 1'
#
loop_
_entity.id
_entity.type
_entity.pdbx_description
1 polymer ?
#
loop_
_entity_poly.entity_id
_entity_poly.type
_entity_poly.pdbx_seq_one_letter_code
_entity_poly.pdbx_strand_id
1 'polypeptide(L)'
;VDHASGQQSECRFNIQYYQNTSRDATKKRPVILYAFKNGQTVAVCCHDEHTICSQPMDLPNNICETKHKALFYRTKVSTNLYMFESSVYTSRFLAFEPLDNNPCIHKLVLRNKSEDEVDEPCQVIVSQM
;
A
#
# COMPACT_ATOMS: atom_id res chain seq x y z
N VAL A 1 18.16 8.10 -36.67
CA VAL A 1 18.11 7.27 -35.45
C VAL A 1 17.30 8.04 -34.43
N ASP A 2 16.02 7.68 -34.29
CA ASP A 2 15.09 8.32 -33.36
C ASP A 2 15.57 8.14 -31.93
N HIS A 3 15.71 9.27 -31.21
CA HIS A 3 15.84 9.27 -29.77
C HIS A 3 14.48 8.93 -29.17
N ALA A 4 14.24 7.63 -28.93
CA ALA A 4 13.22 7.22 -27.98
C ALA A 4 13.63 7.76 -26.61
N SER A 5 13.04 8.90 -26.22
CA SER A 5 13.02 9.34 -24.83
C SER A 5 12.45 8.18 -24.03
N GLY A 6 13.33 7.50 -23.29
CA GLY A 6 12.94 6.46 -22.36
C GLY A 6 11.94 7.08 -21.40
N GLN A 7 10.66 6.81 -21.60
CA GLN A 7 9.61 7.16 -20.67
C GLN A 7 9.89 6.29 -19.45
N GLN A 8 10.67 6.85 -18.52
CA GLN A 8 10.96 6.25 -17.24
C GLN A 8 9.59 6.01 -16.61
N SER A 9 9.11 4.77 -16.67
CA SER A 9 7.86 4.40 -16.03
C SER A 9 8.12 4.59 -14.55
N GLU A 10 7.75 5.76 -14.03
CA GLU A 10 8.04 6.10 -12.66
C GLU A 10 7.23 5.14 -11.78
N CYS A 11 7.91 4.17 -11.15
CA CYS A 11 7.33 3.21 -10.20
C CYS A 11 6.88 3.95 -8.94
N ARG A 12 5.82 4.74 -9.07
CA ARG A 12 5.33 5.67 -8.05
C ARG A 12 3.91 5.32 -7.66
N PHE A 13 3.67 5.40 -6.37
CA PHE A 13 2.32 5.42 -5.80
C PHE A 13 2.03 6.82 -5.29
N ASN A 14 0.83 7.29 -5.59
CA ASN A 14 0.20 8.37 -4.85
C ASN A 14 -0.44 7.78 -3.59
N ILE A 15 -0.49 8.60 -2.53
CA ILE A 15 -1.12 8.24 -1.26
C ILE A 15 -2.23 9.25 -0.99
N GLN A 16 -3.48 8.79 -1.02
CA GLN A 16 -4.59 9.59 -0.55
C GLN A 16 -4.78 9.38 0.95
N TYR A 17 -4.81 10.48 1.69
CA TYR A 17 -4.97 10.46 3.14
C TYR A 17 -6.39 10.75 3.54
N TYR A 18 -6.89 9.98 4.50
CA TYR A 18 -8.20 10.18 5.10
C TYR A 18 -8.04 10.58 6.57
N GLN A 19 -9.05 11.27 7.09
CA GLN A 19 -9.15 11.57 8.52
C GLN A 19 -10.01 10.51 9.18
N ASN A 20 -9.48 9.88 10.23
CA ASN A 20 -10.29 8.99 11.04
C ASN A 20 -11.14 9.85 11.99
N THR A 21 -12.47 9.72 11.90
CA THR A 21 -13.44 10.44 12.74
C THR A 21 -13.80 9.66 14.02
N SER A 22 -13.31 8.42 14.18
CA SER A 22 -13.51 7.66 15.41
C SER A 22 -12.78 8.32 16.58
N ARG A 23 -13.43 8.38 17.75
CA ARG A 23 -12.87 8.95 18.98
C ARG A 23 -11.60 8.23 19.48
N ASP A 24 -11.39 6.99 19.03
CA ASP A 24 -10.12 6.29 19.22
C ASP A 24 -9.08 6.87 18.26
N ALA A 25 -8.36 7.89 18.76
CA ALA A 25 -7.19 8.46 18.11
C ALA A 25 -6.05 7.42 18.10
N THR A 26 -6.22 6.37 17.30
CA THR A 26 -5.15 5.43 17.02
C THR A 26 -4.04 6.19 16.30
N LYS A 27 -2.76 5.85 16.56
CA LYS A 27 -1.60 6.38 15.82
C LYS A 27 -1.62 6.00 14.32
N LYS A 28 -2.68 5.34 13.86
CA LYS A 28 -2.85 4.79 12.53
C LYS A 28 -3.62 5.79 11.66
N ARG A 29 -3.08 6.11 10.50
CA ARG A 29 -3.71 7.03 9.54
C ARG A 29 -4.30 6.24 8.37
N PRO A 30 -5.62 6.32 8.09
CA PRO A 30 -6.20 5.61 6.96
C PRO A 30 -5.75 6.22 5.63
N VAL A 31 -5.38 5.36 4.68
CA VAL A 31 -4.85 5.74 3.36
C VAL A 31 -5.32 4.79 2.25
N ILE A 32 -5.37 5.31 1.02
CA ILE A 32 -5.42 4.51 -0.20
C ILE A 32 -4.14 4.77 -1.01
N LEU A 33 -3.49 3.68 -1.43
CA LEU A 33 -2.34 3.70 -2.34
C LEU A 33 -2.84 3.50 -3.77
N TYR A 34 -2.43 4.36 -4.71
CA TYR A 34 -2.88 4.27 -6.09
C TYR A 34 -1.84 4.80 -7.08
N ALA A 35 -2.01 4.47 -8.36
CA ALA A 35 -1.23 5.02 -9.46
C ALA A 35 -2.16 5.46 -10.60
N PHE A 36 -1.67 6.38 -11.44
CA PHE A 36 -2.36 6.74 -12.68
C PHE A 36 -1.79 5.91 -13.82
N LYS A 37 -2.63 5.11 -14.46
CA LYS A 37 -2.24 4.26 -15.60
C LYS A 37 -3.26 4.43 -16.72
N ASN A 38 -2.79 4.77 -17.92
CA ASN A 38 -3.62 4.93 -19.11
C ASN A 38 -4.83 5.88 -18.91
N GLY A 39 -4.63 6.98 -18.18
CA GLY A 39 -5.70 7.95 -17.89
C GLY A 39 -6.68 7.52 -16.79
N GLN A 40 -6.43 6.41 -16.11
CA GLN A 40 -7.30 5.88 -15.06
C GLN A 40 -6.56 5.74 -13.72
N THR A 41 -7.27 6.00 -12.63
CA THR A 41 -6.81 5.69 -11.28
C THR A 41 -6.91 4.20 -11.01
N VAL A 42 -5.79 3.58 -10.64
CA VAL A 42 -5.70 2.17 -10.27
C VAL A 42 -5.22 2.07 -8.83
N ALA A 43 -6.07 1.56 -7.94
CA ALA A 43 -5.79 1.43 -6.51
C ALA A 43 -5.21 0.05 -6.17
N VAL A 44 -4.36 0.00 -5.15
CA VAL A 44 -3.94 -1.25 -4.52
C VAL A 44 -5.09 -1.75 -3.65
N CYS A 45 -5.54 -2.99 -3.88
CA CYS A 45 -6.63 -3.63 -3.17
C CYS A 45 -6.20 -4.97 -2.60
N CYS A 46 -6.67 -5.32 -1.41
CA CYS A 46 -6.58 -6.69 -0.90
C CYS A 46 -7.47 -7.58 -1.79
N HIS A 47 -6.92 -8.68 -2.31
CA HIS A 47 -7.70 -9.68 -3.02
C HIS A 47 -8.17 -10.77 -2.07
N ASP A 48 -7.23 -11.27 -1.26
CA ASP A 48 -7.46 -12.20 -0.15
C ASP A 48 -6.53 -11.81 1.03
N GLU A 49 -6.40 -12.68 2.04
CA GLU A 49 -5.60 -12.40 3.23
C GLU A 49 -4.07 -12.44 3.02
N HIS A 50 -3.61 -12.92 1.86
CA HIS A 50 -2.21 -13.10 1.46
C HIS A 50 -1.81 -12.26 0.24
N THR A 51 -2.77 -11.93 -0.63
CA THR A 51 -2.48 -11.32 -1.94
C THR A 51 -3.14 -9.95 -2.12
N ILE A 52 -2.46 -9.13 -2.91
CA ILE A 52 -2.97 -7.84 -3.37
C ILE A 52 -3.23 -7.89 -4.87
N CYS A 53 -4.14 -7.04 -5.32
CA CYS A 53 -4.44 -6.82 -6.72
C CYS A 53 -4.52 -5.32 -7.01
N SER A 54 -4.34 -4.95 -8.27
CA SER A 54 -4.57 -3.60 -8.76
C SER A 54 -5.96 -3.52 -9.36
N GLN A 55 -6.80 -2.58 -8.92
CA GLN A 55 -8.15 -2.42 -9.47
C GLN A 55 -8.41 -0.97 -9.90
N PRO A 56 -8.96 -0.76 -11.11
CA PRO A 56 -9.57 0.51 -11.46
C PRO A 56 -10.59 0.95 -10.40
N MET A 57 -10.45 2.18 -9.91
CA MET A 57 -11.31 2.69 -8.84
C MET A 57 -11.38 4.21 -8.86
N ASP A 58 -12.59 4.75 -8.75
CA ASP A 58 -12.79 6.15 -8.38
C ASP A 58 -12.51 6.31 -6.90
N LEU A 59 -11.60 7.21 -6.57
CA LEU A 59 -11.16 7.43 -5.20
C LEU A 59 -12.28 8.13 -4.41
N PRO A 60 -12.81 7.52 -3.34
CA PRO A 60 -13.88 8.13 -2.58
C PRO A 60 -13.37 9.36 -1.82
N ASN A 61 -14.23 10.37 -1.66
CA ASN A 61 -13.94 11.50 -0.76
C ASN A 61 -14.15 11.12 0.71
N ASN A 62 -15.10 10.23 0.97
CA ASN A 62 -15.48 9.74 2.30
C ASN A 62 -15.61 8.22 2.28
N ILE A 63 -15.15 7.56 3.34
CA ILE A 63 -15.32 6.12 3.54
C ILE A 63 -16.16 5.95 4.79
N CYS A 64 -17.40 5.50 4.63
CA CYS A 64 -18.33 5.32 5.75
C CYS A 64 -18.08 4.00 6.51
N GLU A 65 -17.41 3.05 5.87
CA GLU A 65 -17.10 1.73 6.42
C GLU A 65 -15.72 1.72 7.09
N THR A 66 -15.57 0.97 8.17
CA THR A 66 -14.28 0.81 8.87
C THR A 66 -13.35 -0.19 8.19
N LYS A 67 -13.88 -0.97 7.23
CA LYS A 67 -13.17 -1.96 6.43
C LYS A 67 -13.44 -1.70 4.95
N HIS A 68 -12.40 -1.64 4.14
CA HIS A 68 -12.53 -1.48 2.70
C HIS A 68 -11.32 -2.09 1.98
N LYS A 69 -11.52 -2.81 0.88
CA LYS A 69 -10.45 -3.57 0.20
C LYS A 69 -9.23 -2.73 -0.20
N ALA A 70 -9.42 -1.45 -0.51
CA ALA A 70 -8.35 -0.53 -0.89
C ALA A 70 -7.79 0.30 0.28
N LEU A 71 -8.40 0.20 1.47
CA LEU A 71 -8.07 1.03 2.62
C LEU A 71 -7.04 0.32 3.51
N PHE A 72 -5.96 1.05 3.79
CA PHE A 72 -4.89 0.62 4.68
C PHE A 72 -4.70 1.61 5.82
N TYR A 73 -4.27 1.11 6.96
CA TYR A 73 -3.91 1.89 8.13
C TYR A 73 -2.39 2.08 8.17
N ARG A 74 -1.93 3.30 7.88
CA ARG A 74 -0.51 3.67 7.92
C ARG A 74 -0.05 3.95 9.35
N THR A 75 0.98 3.25 9.78
CA THR A 75 1.65 3.47 11.08
C THR A 75 3.08 3.96 10.83
N LYS A 76 3.53 5.00 11.56
CA LYS A 76 4.91 5.48 11.49
C LYS A 76 5.80 4.65 12.41
N VAL A 77 6.86 4.06 11.86
CA VAL A 77 7.89 3.31 12.60
C VAL A 77 9.06 4.23 12.96
N SER A 78 9.57 4.98 11.98
CA SER A 78 10.64 5.98 12.17
C SER A 78 10.47 7.14 11.18
N THR A 79 11.46 8.03 11.03
CA THR A 79 11.37 9.31 10.28
C THR A 79 10.65 9.18 8.93
N ASN A 80 11.02 8.20 8.10
CA ASN A 80 10.41 7.94 6.79
C ASN A 80 9.97 6.48 6.61
N LEU A 81 9.95 5.71 7.69
CA LEU A 81 9.67 4.29 7.67
C LEU A 81 8.26 4.04 8.18
N TYR A 82 7.46 3.32 7.40
CA TYR A 82 6.05 3.12 7.67
C TYR A 82 5.64 1.67 7.47
N MET A 83 4.55 1.29 8.09
CA MET A 83 3.84 0.03 7.83
C MET A 83 2.42 0.34 7.40
N PHE A 84 1.85 -0.50 6.55
CA PHE A 84 0.50 -0.34 6.01
C PHE A 84 -0.32 -1.59 6.30
N GLU A 85 -1.18 -1.53 7.31
CA GLU A 85 -2.04 -2.65 7.69
C GLU A 85 -3.33 -2.67 6.87
N SER A 86 -3.80 -3.84 6.45
CA SER A 86 -5.11 -3.96 5.81
C SER A 86 -6.23 -3.57 6.77
N SER A 87 -7.20 -2.77 6.29
CA SER A 87 -8.42 -2.53 7.06
C SER A 87 -9.36 -3.75 7.09
N VAL A 88 -9.22 -4.67 6.13
CA VAL A 88 -10.05 -5.88 6.01
C VAL A 88 -9.47 -7.02 6.86
N TYR A 89 -8.17 -7.24 6.76
CA TYR A 89 -7.45 -8.35 7.39
C TYR A 89 -6.51 -7.85 8.48
N THR A 90 -6.94 -7.98 9.74
CA THR A 90 -6.17 -7.53 10.91
C THR A 90 -4.81 -8.23 11.01
N SER A 91 -3.78 -7.50 11.43
CA SER A 91 -2.39 -7.98 11.54
C SER A 91 -1.75 -8.43 10.21
N ARG A 92 -2.38 -8.11 9.07
CA ARG A 92 -1.80 -8.30 7.73
C ARG A 92 -1.30 -6.96 7.19
N PHE A 93 -0.04 -6.91 6.79
CA PHE A 93 0.63 -5.70 6.34
C PHE A 93 1.12 -5.83 4.91
N LEU A 94 1.18 -4.71 4.19
CA LEU A 94 1.88 -4.67 2.91
C LEU A 94 3.36 -4.96 3.11
N ALA A 95 3.88 -5.89 2.31
CA ALA A 95 5.27 -6.32 2.35
C ALA A 95 5.80 -6.56 0.93
N PHE A 96 7.12 -6.46 0.77
CA PHE A 96 7.78 -6.86 -0.47
C PHE A 96 8.43 -8.23 -0.29
N GLU A 97 8.13 -9.16 -1.21
CA GLU A 97 8.70 -10.50 -1.20
C GLU A 97 9.27 -10.85 -2.58
N PRO A 98 10.40 -11.58 -2.67
CA PRO A 98 10.93 -12.04 -3.95
C PRO A 98 9.95 -12.97 -4.65
N LEU A 99 9.92 -12.92 -5.98
CA LEU A 99 9.27 -13.95 -6.78
C LEU A 99 10.09 -15.23 -6.73
N ASP A 100 9.42 -16.37 -6.53
CA ASP A 100 10.05 -17.68 -6.38
C ASP A 100 10.94 -18.06 -7.57
N ASN A 101 10.55 -17.64 -8.77
CA ASN A 101 11.27 -17.89 -10.02
C ASN A 101 12.28 -16.80 -10.41
N ASN A 102 12.27 -15.65 -9.73
CA ASN A 102 13.20 -14.56 -9.98
C ASN A 102 13.38 -13.69 -8.73
N PRO A 103 14.43 -13.92 -7.92
CA PRO A 103 14.65 -13.19 -6.68
C PRO A 103 15.01 -11.71 -6.90
N CYS A 104 15.32 -11.28 -8.13
CA CYS A 104 15.57 -9.88 -8.45
C CYS A 104 14.27 -9.08 -8.64
N ILE A 105 13.11 -9.74 -8.71
CA ILE A 105 11.81 -9.09 -8.82
C ILE A 105 11.07 -9.29 -7.50
N HIS A 106 10.75 -8.18 -6.84
CA HIS A 106 9.92 -8.19 -5.65
C HIS A 106 8.45 -7.92 -5.99
N LYS A 107 7.57 -8.79 -5.52
CA LYS A 107 6.11 -8.58 -5.54
C LYS A 107 5.67 -7.89 -4.26
N LEU A 108 4.64 -7.05 -4.37
CA LEU A 108 3.92 -6.52 -3.22
C LEU A 108 2.87 -7.56 -2.79
N VAL A 109 2.79 -7.88 -1.49
CA VAL A 109 1.91 -8.91 -0.92
C VAL A 109 1.30 -8.46 0.42
N LEU A 110 0.42 -9.28 1.00
CA LEU A 110 -0.05 -9.15 2.38
C LEU A 110 0.60 -10.21 3.27
N ARG A 111 1.42 -9.76 4.21
CA ARG A 111 2.13 -10.64 5.15
C ARG A 111 1.51 -10.54 6.54
N ASN A 112 1.31 -11.69 7.19
CA ASN A 112 0.97 -11.70 8.61
C ASN A 112 2.19 -11.33 9.44
N LYS A 113 1.97 -10.49 10.44
CA LYS A 113 2.99 -10.13 11.42
C LYS A 113 2.61 -10.75 12.75
N SER A 114 3.34 -11.79 13.15
CA SER A 114 3.34 -12.29 14.52
C SER A 114 4.20 -11.37 15.40
N GLU A 115 3.98 -11.38 16.72
CA GLU A 115 4.74 -10.54 17.65
C GLU A 115 6.24 -10.91 17.72
N ASP A 116 6.59 -12.13 17.30
CA ASP A 116 7.94 -12.71 17.37
C ASP A 116 8.75 -12.59 16.06
N GLU A 117 8.14 -12.13 14.95
CA GLU A 117 8.83 -11.97 13.66
C GLU A 117 9.47 -10.59 13.51
N VAL A 118 10.64 -10.55 12.87
CA VAL A 118 11.34 -9.31 12.52
C VAL A 118 10.53 -8.55 11.46
N ASP A 119 10.17 -7.30 11.75
CA ASP A 119 9.25 -6.47 10.96
C ASP A 119 9.79 -5.94 9.64
N GLU A 120 11.06 -6.20 9.34
CA GLU A 120 11.78 -5.68 8.18
C GLU A 120 11.03 -5.79 6.84
N PRO A 121 10.39 -6.91 6.45
CA PRO A 121 9.74 -7.01 5.14
C PRO A 121 8.47 -6.14 5.02
N CYS A 122 7.85 -5.78 6.15
CA CYS A 122 6.63 -4.97 6.21
C CYS A 122 6.93 -3.46 6.31
N GLN A 123 8.19 -3.10 6.48
CA GLN A 123 8.63 -1.71 6.62
C GLN A 123 8.90 -1.10 5.24
N VAL A 124 8.20 -0.01 4.94
CA VAL A 124 8.27 0.68 3.66
C VAL A 124 8.80 2.09 3.88
N ILE A 125 9.85 2.45 3.15
CA ILE A 125 10.35 3.83 3.12
C ILE A 125 9.44 4.65 2.20
N VAL A 126 8.83 5.70 2.75
CA VAL A 126 8.03 6.67 1.97
C VAL A 126 8.82 7.96 1.85
N SER A 127 9.30 8.22 0.64
CA SER A 127 10.00 9.46 0.28
C SER A 127 9.03 10.42 -0.41
N GLN A 128 9.03 11.68 0.02
CA GLN A 128 8.35 12.76 -0.70
C GLN A 128 9.30 13.27 -1.80
N MET A 129 8.75 13.57 -2.97
CA MET A 129 9.46 14.34 -4.02
C MET A 129 9.10 15.81 -3.89
#